data_AF-A0A562ICW9-F1
#
_entry.id   AF-A0A562ICW9-F1
#
_cell.length_a   1.000
_cell.length_b   1.000
_cell.length_c   1.000
_cell.angle_alpha   90.00
_cell.angle_beta   90.00
_cell.angle_gamma   90.00
#
_symmetry.space_group_name_H-M   'P 1'
#
loop_
_entity.id
_entity.type
_entity.pdbx_description
1 polymer ?
#
loop_
_entity_poly.entity_id
_entity_poly.type
_entity_poly.pdbx_seq_one_letter_code
_entity_poly.pdbx_strand_id
1 'polypeptide(L)'
;MTVYTPRRAARVLLVDAAGRVLLFAGFDPARPDHRYWFTPGGGLEPGEAPAAGAARELAEETGLRLAPERLGEPVWRETVRFPFDGVQYEQEQVFFLVRVPAWEVDTAGFDDVERASVTGHRWWPAEELAGTDERYYPTDLPALLGRVLPGPPGPGAAEAVAGPAAAGPAGAVATGPAAGGPATVSAGGPVEGGAADGGTPC
;
A
#
# COMPACT_ATOMS: atom_id res chain seq x y z
N MET A 1 -31.09 -5.21 3.91
CA MET A 1 -30.43 -3.92 4.25
C MET A 1 -28.97 -4.21 4.48
N THR A 2 -28.07 -3.56 3.76
CA THR A 2 -26.64 -3.64 4.04
C THR A 2 -26.35 -2.89 5.35
N VAL A 3 -25.69 -3.53 6.30
CA VAL A 3 -25.24 -2.91 7.55
C VAL A 3 -23.84 -2.39 7.33
N TYR A 4 -23.61 -1.10 7.62
CA TYR A 4 -22.30 -0.47 7.49
C TYR A 4 -21.69 -0.27 8.88
N THR A 5 -20.42 -0.66 9.00
CA THR A 5 -19.59 -0.38 10.16
C THR A 5 -19.02 1.04 10.03
N PRO A 6 -19.35 1.98 10.94
CA PRO A 6 -18.80 3.31 10.89
C PRO A 6 -17.31 3.27 11.24
N ARG A 7 -16.50 4.01 10.47
CA ARG A 7 -15.06 4.16 10.69
C ARG A 7 -14.66 5.60 10.48
N ARG A 8 -13.78 6.12 11.33
CA ARG A 8 -13.08 7.38 11.06
C ARG A 8 -11.67 7.07 10.61
N ALA A 9 -11.15 7.85 9.68
CA ALA A 9 -9.79 7.68 9.16
C ALA A 9 -9.12 9.02 8.91
N ALA A 10 -7.79 9.00 8.90
CA ALA A 10 -6.98 10.11 8.45
C ALA A 10 -6.00 9.64 7.39
N ARG A 11 -5.82 10.43 6.34
CA ARG A 11 -5.05 10.09 5.15
C ARG A 11 -4.02 11.18 4.88
N VAL A 12 -2.90 10.80 4.29
CA VAL A 12 -1.81 11.72 3.96
C VAL A 12 -1.54 11.72 2.47
N LEU A 13 -1.70 12.88 1.84
CA LEU A 13 -1.13 13.17 0.54
C LEU A 13 0.34 13.50 0.75
N LEU A 14 1.20 12.48 0.78
CA LEU A 14 2.65 12.66 0.90
C LEU A 14 3.23 12.94 -0.49
N VAL A 15 3.83 14.11 -0.67
CA VAL A 15 4.28 14.61 -1.97
C VAL A 15 5.75 15.00 -1.92
N ASP A 16 6.53 14.61 -2.93
CA ASP A 16 7.94 14.96 -3.02
C ASP A 16 8.20 16.30 -3.77
N ALA A 17 9.46 16.72 -3.87
CA ALA A 17 9.83 17.95 -4.58
C ALA A 17 9.54 17.90 -6.10
N ALA A 18 9.35 16.70 -6.67
CA ALA A 18 8.97 16.51 -8.06
C ALA A 18 7.44 16.54 -8.26
N GLY A 19 6.66 16.78 -7.21
CA GLY A 19 5.20 16.82 -7.28
C GLY A 19 4.56 15.43 -7.42
N ARG A 20 5.31 14.36 -7.12
CA ARG A 20 4.78 12.99 -7.13
C ARG A 20 4.17 12.66 -5.78
N VAL A 21 3.02 11.99 -5.78
CA VAL A 21 2.35 11.52 -4.57
C VAL A 21 2.72 10.07 -4.27
N LEU A 22 3.00 9.74 -3.01
CA LEU A 22 3.17 8.35 -2.60
C LEU A 22 1.83 7.63 -2.52
N LEU A 23 1.71 6.48 -3.18
CA LEU A 23 0.60 5.55 -3.03
C LEU A 23 1.11 4.12 -2.77
N PHE A 24 0.35 3.38 -1.97
CA PHE A 24 0.49 1.93 -1.78
C PHE A 24 -0.40 1.18 -2.75
N ALA A 25 0.10 0.08 -3.32
CA ALA A 25 -0.68 -0.87 -4.11
C ALA A 25 -1.11 -2.03 -3.22
N GLY A 26 -2.40 -2.33 -3.20
CA GLY A 26 -2.92 -3.48 -2.47
C GLY A 26 -4.18 -4.05 -3.09
N PHE A 27 -4.81 -4.95 -2.35
CA PHE A 27 -6.07 -5.57 -2.71
C PHE A 27 -6.91 -5.83 -1.46
N ASP A 28 -8.20 -6.02 -1.65
CA ASP A 28 -9.09 -6.50 -0.59
C ASP A 28 -8.82 -8.01 -0.39
N PRO A 29 -8.45 -8.50 0.81
CA PRO A 29 -8.22 -9.92 1.05
C PRO A 29 -9.39 -10.82 0.65
N ALA A 30 -10.63 -10.34 0.78
CA ALA A 30 -11.82 -11.07 0.35
C ALA A 30 -12.07 -11.00 -1.17
N ARG A 31 -11.34 -10.14 -1.89
CA ARG A 31 -11.38 -9.97 -3.35
C ARG A 31 -9.96 -9.77 -3.93
N PRO A 32 -9.09 -10.80 -3.97
CA PRO A 32 -7.68 -10.66 -4.36
C PRO A 32 -7.44 -10.12 -5.78
N ASP A 33 -8.40 -10.32 -6.69
CA ASP A 33 -8.34 -9.77 -8.06
C ASP A 33 -8.67 -8.26 -8.11
N HIS A 34 -9.23 -7.71 -7.04
CA HIS A 34 -9.57 -6.30 -6.93
C HIS A 34 -8.39 -5.49 -6.40
N ARG A 35 -7.43 -5.21 -7.29
CA ARG A 35 -6.27 -4.37 -6.98
C ARG A 35 -6.58 -2.87 -7.10
N TYR A 36 -5.95 -2.08 -6.24
CA TYR A 36 -6.06 -0.63 -6.23
C TYR A 36 -4.87 0.04 -5.53
N TRP A 37 -4.69 1.32 -5.83
CA TRP A 37 -3.78 2.21 -5.15
C TRP A 37 -4.49 3.05 -4.09
N PHE A 38 -3.81 3.36 -3.00
CA PHE A 38 -4.37 4.19 -1.93
C PHE A 38 -3.27 5.00 -1.23
N THR A 39 -3.68 6.11 -0.64
CA THR A 39 -2.79 7.01 0.12
C THR A 39 -2.38 6.38 1.45
N PRO A 40 -1.18 6.70 1.97
CA PRO A 40 -0.85 6.46 3.38
C PRO A 40 -1.93 6.97 4.34
N GLY A 41 -2.03 6.34 5.50
CA GLY A 41 -2.98 6.65 6.56
C GLY A 41 -4.03 5.55 6.73
N GLY A 42 -4.67 5.54 7.90
CA GLY A 42 -5.53 4.44 8.32
C GLY A 42 -6.66 4.87 9.24
N GLY A 43 -7.15 3.92 10.02
CA GLY A 43 -8.27 4.11 10.93
C GLY A 43 -7.84 4.91 12.16
N LEU A 44 -8.74 5.78 12.64
CA LEU A 44 -8.52 6.49 13.90
C LEU A 44 -8.93 5.64 15.08
N GLU A 45 -8.12 5.66 16.13
CA GLU A 45 -8.47 5.09 17.42
C GLU A 45 -9.60 5.90 18.11
N PRO A 46 -10.33 5.31 19.08
CA PRO A 46 -11.35 6.04 19.83
C PRO A 46 -10.80 7.29 20.52
N GLY A 47 -11.34 8.46 20.16
CA GLY A 47 -10.90 9.75 20.70
C GLY A 47 -9.65 10.34 20.04
N GLU A 48 -9.05 9.64 19.08
CA GLU A 48 -7.85 10.10 18.39
C GLU A 48 -8.15 11.31 17.48
N ALA A 49 -7.30 12.34 17.62
CA ALA A 49 -7.33 13.51 16.75
C ALA A 49 -6.86 13.13 15.34
N PRO A 50 -7.52 13.61 14.26
CA PRO A 50 -7.15 13.21 12.90
C PRO A 50 -5.69 13.45 12.52
N ALA A 51 -5.10 14.57 12.95
CA ALA A 51 -3.69 14.87 12.68
C ALA A 51 -2.75 13.92 13.44
N ALA A 52 -3.13 13.48 14.65
CA ALA A 52 -2.36 12.52 15.42
C ALA A 52 -2.37 11.13 14.77
N GLY A 53 -3.54 10.65 14.34
CA GLY A 53 -3.64 9.38 13.62
C GLY A 53 -2.91 9.42 12.28
N ALA A 54 -3.05 10.49 11.51
CA ALA A 54 -2.27 10.63 10.27
C ALA A 54 -0.76 10.64 10.50
N ALA A 55 -0.26 11.26 11.58
CA ALA A 55 1.16 11.24 11.94
C ALA A 55 1.64 9.85 12.36
N ARG A 56 0.85 9.12 13.15
CA ARG A 56 1.14 7.74 13.58
C ARG A 56 1.25 6.81 12.38
N GLU A 57 0.21 6.76 11.56
CA GLU A 57 0.13 5.90 10.38
C GLU A 57 1.26 6.21 9.39
N LEU A 58 1.54 7.49 9.13
CA LEU A 58 2.65 7.90 8.26
C LEU A 58 4.00 7.37 8.77
N ALA A 59 4.21 7.38 10.09
CA ALA A 59 5.42 6.84 10.69
C ALA A 59 5.49 5.31 10.63
N GLU A 60 4.36 4.61 10.79
CA GLU A 60 4.26 3.15 10.73
C GLU A 60 4.45 2.63 9.31
N GLU A 61 3.80 3.25 8.33
CA GLU A 61 3.77 2.78 6.94
C GLU A 61 4.97 3.22 6.10
N THR A 62 5.63 4.33 6.48
CA THR A 62 6.70 4.92 5.66
C THR A 62 7.99 5.21 6.40
N GLY A 63 8.01 5.07 7.73
CA GLY A 63 9.12 5.48 8.59
C GLY A 63 9.22 7.01 8.80
N LEU A 64 8.39 7.81 8.12
CA LEU A 64 8.42 9.28 8.20
C LEU A 64 7.74 9.77 9.47
N ARG A 65 8.55 10.22 10.43
CA ARG A 65 8.04 10.77 11.69
C ARG A 65 7.85 12.28 11.60
N LEU A 66 6.64 12.72 11.92
CA LEU A 66 6.25 14.12 11.92
C LEU A 66 5.38 14.41 13.14
N ALA A 67 5.60 15.55 13.81
CA ALA A 67 4.70 15.97 14.88
C ALA A 67 3.30 16.33 14.29
N PRO A 68 2.18 15.98 14.95
CA PRO A 68 0.83 16.21 14.43
C PRO A 68 0.57 17.65 13.96
N GLU A 69 1.13 18.65 14.65
CA GLU A 69 0.96 20.07 14.37
C GLU A 69 1.55 20.48 13.01
N ARG A 70 2.46 19.67 12.48
CA ARG A 70 3.16 19.92 11.21
C ARG A 70 2.38 19.43 9.99
N LEU A 71 1.35 18.60 10.17
CA LEU A 71 0.43 18.24 9.09
C LEU A 71 -0.42 19.43 8.63
N GLY A 72 -0.57 20.45 9.48
CA GLY A 72 -1.36 21.64 9.20
C GLY A 72 -2.86 21.36 9.16
N GLU A 73 -3.59 22.23 8.47
CA GLU A 73 -5.04 22.08 8.31
C GLU A 73 -5.40 21.03 7.26
N PRO A 74 -6.49 20.27 7.47
CA PRO A 74 -6.95 19.32 6.46
C PRO A 74 -7.30 19.99 5.13
N VAL A 75 -6.88 19.35 4.04
CA VAL A 75 -7.08 19.85 2.68
C VAL A 75 -8.33 19.27 2.01
N TRP A 76 -8.84 18.13 2.50
CA TRP A 76 -10.04 17.47 1.99
C TRP A 76 -10.71 16.63 3.06
N ARG A 77 -12.04 16.44 2.91
CA ARG A 77 -12.84 15.55 3.74
C ARG A 77 -13.90 14.90 2.88
N GLU A 78 -14.13 13.61 3.09
CA GLU A 78 -15.20 12.88 2.43
C GLU A 78 -15.71 11.71 3.27
N THR A 79 -16.88 11.23 2.91
CA THR A 79 -17.45 9.97 3.42
C THR A 79 -17.56 9.00 2.27
N VAL A 80 -16.94 7.81 2.41
CA VAL A 80 -16.93 6.77 1.38
C VAL A 80 -17.45 5.46 1.96
N ARG A 81 -18.11 4.65 1.13
CA ARG A 81 -18.55 3.30 1.48
C ARG A 81 -17.81 2.29 0.64
N PHE A 82 -17.22 1.28 1.28
CA PHE A 82 -16.47 0.23 0.57
C PHE A 82 -16.46 -1.09 1.36
N PRO A 83 -16.33 -2.24 0.68
CA PRO A 83 -16.01 -3.51 1.33
C PRO A 83 -14.49 -3.60 1.57
N PHE A 84 -14.11 -4.17 2.71
CA PHE A 84 -12.75 -4.66 2.95
C PHE A 84 -12.78 -5.85 3.89
N ASP A 85 -12.13 -6.95 3.49
CA ASP A 85 -12.05 -8.21 4.24
C ASP A 85 -13.42 -8.71 4.73
N GLY A 86 -14.41 -8.65 3.84
CA GLY A 86 -15.79 -9.10 4.11
C GLY A 86 -16.64 -8.12 4.94
N VAL A 87 -16.07 -7.03 5.46
CA VAL A 87 -16.80 -6.00 6.23
C VAL A 87 -17.19 -4.83 5.33
N GLN A 88 -18.42 -4.33 5.49
CA GLN A 88 -18.90 -3.14 4.79
C GLN A 88 -18.63 -1.91 5.66
N TYR A 89 -17.75 -1.02 5.20
CA TYR A 89 -17.42 0.20 5.94
C TYR A 89 -18.18 1.41 5.39
N GLU A 90 -18.57 2.30 6.29
CA GLU A 90 -18.82 3.71 6.00
C GLU A 90 -17.74 4.52 6.69
N GLN A 91 -16.79 5.03 5.90
CA GLN A 91 -15.60 5.70 6.39
C GLN A 91 -15.71 7.21 6.19
N GLU A 92 -15.68 7.95 7.28
CA GLU A 92 -15.40 9.39 7.28
C GLU A 92 -13.89 9.59 7.29
N GLN A 93 -13.33 10.22 6.25
CA GLN A 93 -11.89 10.40 6.14
C GLN A 93 -11.49 11.86 5.92
N VAL A 94 -10.39 12.23 6.59
CA VAL A 94 -9.79 13.56 6.56
C VAL A 94 -8.40 13.46 5.93
N PHE A 95 -8.12 14.29 4.92
CA PHE A 95 -6.84 14.29 4.21
C PHE A 95 -5.98 15.47 4.61
N PHE A 96 -4.70 15.21 4.81
CA PHE A 96 -3.64 16.20 5.06
C PHE A 96 -2.64 16.21 3.90
N LEU A 97 -2.01 17.35 3.66
CA LEU A 97 -0.93 17.47 2.66
C LEU A 97 0.40 17.58 3.38
N VAL A 98 1.30 16.64 3.12
CA VAL A 98 2.68 16.67 3.62
C VAL A 98 3.61 16.73 2.42
N ARG A 99 4.56 17.68 2.44
CA ARG A 99 5.57 17.82 1.40
C ARG A 99 6.94 17.50 1.96
N VAL A 100 7.73 16.74 1.21
CA VAL A 100 9.11 16.39 1.53
C VAL A 100 10.01 16.66 0.32
N PRO A 101 11.31 16.95 0.49
CA PRO A 101 12.21 17.04 -0.65
C PRO A 101 12.31 15.72 -1.41
N ALA A 102 12.53 14.63 -0.68
CA ALA A 102 12.50 13.24 -1.11
C ALA A 102 12.32 12.35 0.12
N TRP A 103 11.87 11.10 -0.07
CA TRP A 103 11.79 10.13 1.02
C TRP A 103 11.92 8.69 0.51
N GLU A 104 12.72 7.89 1.21
CA GLU A 104 12.81 6.45 1.02
C GLU A 104 11.82 5.77 1.96
N VAL A 105 10.86 5.05 1.41
CA VAL A 105 9.75 4.46 2.17
C VAL A 105 10.25 3.23 2.91
N ASP A 106 10.11 3.25 4.24
CA ASP A 106 10.34 2.09 5.10
C ASP A 106 8.99 1.49 5.52
N THR A 107 8.66 0.30 5.01
CA THR A 107 7.42 -0.41 5.30
C THR A 107 7.55 -1.43 6.44
N ALA A 108 8.67 -1.42 7.19
CA ALA A 108 8.89 -2.36 8.29
C ALA A 108 7.86 -2.24 9.43
N GLY A 109 7.17 -1.10 9.53
CA GLY A 109 6.14 -0.86 10.54
C GLY A 109 4.73 -1.32 10.18
N PHE A 110 4.50 -1.88 8.98
CA PHE A 110 3.19 -2.42 8.61
C PHE A 110 2.65 -3.42 9.63
N ASP A 111 1.34 -3.43 9.85
CA ASP A 111 0.66 -4.44 10.66
C ASP A 111 0.50 -5.78 9.91
N ASP A 112 -0.15 -6.77 10.54
CA ASP A 112 -0.38 -8.08 9.92
C ASP A 112 -1.27 -8.01 8.67
N VAL A 113 -2.28 -7.15 8.67
CA VAL A 113 -3.25 -7.01 7.57
C VAL A 113 -2.60 -6.31 6.40
N GLU A 114 -1.83 -5.25 6.65
CA GLU A 114 -1.08 -4.50 5.65
C GLU A 114 -0.01 -5.37 5.01
N ARG A 115 0.79 -6.11 5.79
CA ARG A 115 1.75 -7.06 5.24
C ARG A 115 1.12 -8.12 4.34
N ALA A 116 -0.12 -8.51 4.62
CA ALA A 116 -0.83 -9.53 3.83
C ALA A 116 -1.52 -8.96 2.57
N SER A 117 -1.84 -7.67 2.55
CA SER A 117 -2.68 -7.05 1.51
C SER A 117 -1.99 -5.96 0.68
N VAL A 118 -0.88 -5.39 1.16
CA VAL A 118 -0.05 -4.42 0.43
C VAL A 118 1.04 -5.15 -0.33
N THR A 119 1.14 -4.85 -1.62
CA THR A 119 2.01 -5.51 -2.60
C THR A 119 3.16 -4.63 -3.07
N GLY A 120 3.14 -3.34 -2.74
CA GLY A 120 4.20 -2.41 -3.06
C GLY A 120 3.77 -0.95 -2.88
N HIS A 121 4.66 -0.04 -3.28
CA HIS A 121 4.41 1.39 -3.26
C HIS A 121 5.06 2.09 -4.45
N ARG A 122 4.55 3.28 -4.80
CA ARG A 122 5.09 4.08 -5.89
C ARG A 122 4.87 5.57 -5.65
N TRP A 123 5.86 6.36 -6.05
CA TRP A 123 5.72 7.80 -6.21
C TRP A 123 5.13 8.10 -7.59
N TRP A 124 3.87 8.50 -7.61
CA TRP A 124 3.08 8.74 -8.81
C TRP A 124 3.09 10.22 -9.21
N PRO A 125 3.51 10.58 -10.43
CA PRO A 125 3.22 11.90 -10.99
C PRO A 125 1.71 12.14 -11.05
N ALA A 126 1.25 13.31 -10.64
CA ALA A 126 -0.20 13.64 -10.64
C ALA A 126 -0.80 13.57 -12.06
N GLU A 127 -0.02 13.92 -13.08
CA GLU A 127 -0.38 13.81 -14.49
C GLU A 127 -0.50 12.36 -14.99
N GLU A 128 0.34 11.44 -14.48
CA GLU A 128 0.26 10.02 -14.83
C GLU A 128 -0.98 9.38 -14.18
N LEU A 129 -1.31 9.75 -12.95
CA LEU A 129 -2.55 9.32 -12.29
C LEU A 129 -3.81 9.78 -13.05
N ALA A 130 -3.76 10.96 -13.68
CA ALA A 130 -4.90 11.45 -14.46
C ALA A 130 -5.14 10.65 -15.75
N GLY A 131 -4.11 9.98 -16.27
CA GLY A 131 -4.16 9.24 -17.53
C GLY A 131 -4.11 7.71 -17.41
N THR A 132 -3.99 7.17 -16.20
CA THR A 132 -3.88 5.71 -15.98
C THR A 132 -5.25 5.03 -15.96
N ASP A 133 -5.28 3.77 -16.40
CA ASP A 133 -6.42 2.86 -16.24
C ASP A 133 -6.37 2.10 -14.90
N GLU A 134 -5.31 2.30 -14.09
CA GLU A 134 -5.20 1.68 -12.78
C GLU A 134 -6.19 2.29 -11.77
N ARG A 135 -6.78 1.45 -10.93
CA ARG A 135 -7.72 1.91 -9.90
C ARG A 135 -6.96 2.56 -8.75
N TYR A 136 -7.40 3.74 -8.34
CA TYR A 136 -6.89 4.42 -7.16
C TYR A 136 -8.03 5.03 -6.35
N TYR A 137 -7.76 5.23 -5.05
CA TYR A 137 -8.67 5.90 -4.13
C TYR A 137 -7.95 7.02 -3.38
N PRO A 138 -8.61 8.18 -3.17
CA PRO A 138 -9.95 8.53 -3.64
C PRO A 138 -10.04 8.69 -5.17
N THR A 139 -11.21 8.52 -5.77
CA THR A 139 -11.37 8.59 -7.24
C THR A 139 -11.09 9.98 -7.80
N ASP A 140 -11.29 11.03 -7.00
CA ASP A 140 -11.02 12.41 -7.39
C ASP A 140 -9.58 12.84 -7.05
N LEU A 141 -8.68 11.90 -6.77
CA LEU A 141 -7.31 12.18 -6.33
C LEU A 141 -6.54 13.11 -7.30
N PRO A 142 -6.55 12.94 -8.63
CA PRO A 142 -5.86 13.87 -9.54
C PRO A 142 -6.40 15.30 -9.44
N ALA A 143 -7.73 15.45 -9.37
CA ALA A 143 -8.36 16.76 -9.23
C ALA A 143 -8.09 17.40 -7.86
N LEU A 144 -7.99 16.59 -6.81
CA LEU A 144 -7.55 17.05 -5.49
C LEU A 144 -6.09 17.53 -5.51
N LEU A 145 -5.17 16.74 -6.08
CA LEU A 145 -3.77 17.11 -6.24
C LEU A 145 -3.63 18.41 -7.05
N GLY A 146 -4.32 18.55 -8.17
CA GLY A 146 -4.31 19.77 -8.98
C GLY A 146 -4.75 21.03 -8.22
N ARG A 147 -5.62 20.89 -7.21
CA ARG A 147 -6.06 22.02 -6.36
C ARG A 147 -5.06 22.37 -5.27
N VAL A 148 -4.42 21.37 -4.65
CA VAL A 148 -3.59 21.58 -3.44
C VAL A 148 -2.11 21.77 -3.75
N LEU A 149 -1.64 21.27 -4.90
CA LEU A 149 -0.22 21.34 -5.29
C LEU A 149 0.30 22.73 -5.69
N PRO A 150 -0.51 23.63 -6.30
CA PRO A 150 -0.05 24.98 -6.62
C PRO A 150 0.19 25.90 -5.40
N GLY A 151 -0.27 25.50 -4.20
CA GLY A 151 -0.09 26.28 -2.97
C GLY A 151 1.35 26.27 -2.44
N PRO A 152 1.74 27.25 -1.60
CA PRO A 152 3.05 27.30 -0.97
C PRO A 152 3.30 26.03 -0.14
N PRO A 153 4.57 25.62 0.08
CA PRO A 153 4.86 24.48 0.94
C PRO A 153 4.25 24.71 2.33
N GLY A 154 3.52 23.72 2.84
CA GLY A 154 2.94 23.76 4.18
C GLY A 154 4.03 23.85 5.26
N PRO A 155 3.68 24.20 6.50
CA PRO A 155 4.64 24.51 7.57
C PRO A 155 5.57 23.35 7.97
N GLY A 156 5.50 22.17 7.33
CA GLY A 156 6.26 20.96 7.63
C GLY A 156 7.48 20.65 6.76
N ALA A 157 7.69 21.34 5.63
CA ALA A 157 8.50 20.83 4.51
C ALA A 157 10.01 20.58 4.73
N ALA A 158 10.59 20.94 5.89
CA ALA A 158 12.05 21.08 6.03
C ALA A 158 12.77 20.13 7.00
N GLU A 159 12.11 19.42 7.93
CA GLU A 159 12.83 18.61 8.93
C GLU A 159 12.10 17.30 9.24
N ALA A 160 12.17 16.37 8.28
CA ALA A 160 11.86 14.97 8.52
C ALA A 160 13.07 14.32 9.23
N VAL A 161 12.87 13.75 10.41
CA VAL A 161 13.89 12.93 11.07
C VAL A 161 13.67 11.48 10.69
N ALA A 162 14.63 10.90 9.97
CA ALA A 162 14.69 9.46 9.78
C ALA A 162 14.79 8.78 11.16
N GLY A 163 13.91 7.83 11.42
CA GLY A 163 14.07 6.93 12.56
C GLY A 163 15.36 6.11 12.42
N PRO A 164 15.89 5.52 13.52
CA PRO A 164 17.02 4.62 13.41
C PRO A 164 16.61 3.43 12.53
N ALA A 165 17.31 3.25 11.40
CA ALA A 165 17.16 2.09 10.54
C ALA A 165 17.42 0.83 11.36
N ALA A 166 16.43 -0.05 11.49
CA ALA A 166 16.67 -1.41 11.91
C ALA A 166 17.41 -2.10 10.76
N ALA A 167 18.70 -2.40 10.95
CA ALA A 167 19.53 -3.04 9.96
C ALA A 167 18.96 -4.44 9.59
N GLY A 168 18.31 -4.52 8.42
CA GLY A 168 17.90 -5.75 7.75
C GLY A 168 18.53 -5.83 6.35
N PRO A 169 18.85 -7.02 5.83
CA PRO A 169 19.69 -7.13 4.64
C PRO A 169 18.93 -6.69 3.38
N ALA A 170 19.64 -5.94 2.53
CA ALA A 170 19.19 -5.48 1.23
C ALA A 170 18.70 -6.63 0.35
N GLY A 171 17.39 -6.68 0.10
CA GLY A 171 16.78 -7.56 -0.90
C GLY A 171 16.97 -6.99 -2.29
N ALA A 172 17.83 -7.62 -3.07
CA ALA A 172 18.17 -7.24 -4.43
C ALA A 172 16.94 -7.22 -5.37
N VAL A 173 16.88 -6.18 -6.19
CA VAL A 173 16.00 -6.03 -7.35
C VAL A 173 16.35 -7.11 -8.37
N ALA A 174 15.43 -8.03 -8.65
CA ALA A 174 15.53 -8.95 -9.77
C ALA A 174 14.86 -8.33 -11.01
N THR A 175 15.68 -7.74 -11.89
CA THR A 175 15.33 -7.52 -13.29
C THR A 175 15.82 -8.72 -14.11
N GLY A 176 14.93 -9.33 -14.89
CA GLY A 176 15.28 -10.39 -15.83
C GLY A 176 14.34 -10.34 -17.05
N PRO A 177 14.87 -10.32 -18.29
CA PRO A 177 14.05 -10.29 -19.50
C PRO A 177 13.68 -11.70 -19.99
N ALA A 178 12.74 -11.72 -20.94
CA ALA A 178 12.13 -12.90 -21.54
C ALA A 178 12.95 -13.57 -22.68
N ALA A 179 12.56 -14.81 -22.97
CA ALA A 179 12.62 -15.57 -24.24
C ALA A 179 13.69 -16.66 -24.45
N GLY A 180 13.21 -17.86 -24.85
CA GLY A 180 13.97 -18.88 -25.63
C GLY A 180 13.90 -20.32 -25.11
N GLY A 181 13.06 -21.20 -25.68
CA GLY A 181 13.18 -22.67 -25.56
C GLY A 181 14.14 -23.27 -26.62
N PRO A 182 14.12 -24.59 -26.95
CA PRO A 182 13.55 -25.77 -26.27
C PRO A 182 14.56 -26.98 -26.20
N ALA A 183 14.05 -28.20 -25.91
CA ALA A 183 14.67 -29.55 -26.01
C ALA A 183 15.40 -30.04 -24.73
N THR A 184 15.40 -31.31 -24.28
CA THR A 184 14.92 -32.61 -24.80
C THR A 184 14.93 -33.65 -23.66
N VAL A 185 14.21 -34.75 -23.88
CA VAL A 185 14.04 -35.96 -23.04
C VAL A 185 15.28 -36.89 -22.94
N SER A 186 15.40 -37.61 -21.82
CA SER A 186 15.90 -39.01 -21.69
C SER A 186 15.79 -39.43 -20.21
N ALA A 187 14.94 -40.39 -19.82
CA ALA A 187 15.02 -41.85 -19.98
C ALA A 187 16.15 -42.51 -19.15
N GLY A 188 15.75 -43.32 -18.16
CA GLY A 188 16.61 -44.21 -17.37
C GLY A 188 15.77 -45.06 -16.43
N GLY A 189 15.37 -46.25 -16.90
CA GLY A 189 14.60 -47.25 -16.16
C GLY A 189 15.46 -48.19 -15.28
N PRO A 190 15.04 -49.45 -15.07
CA PRO A 190 14.67 -49.96 -13.75
C PRO A 190 15.65 -51.00 -13.17
N VAL A 191 15.42 -51.41 -11.91
CA VAL A 191 15.99 -52.65 -11.34
C VAL A 191 14.87 -53.61 -10.96
N GLU A 192 14.93 -54.81 -11.53
CA GLU A 192 14.07 -55.97 -11.26
C GLU A 192 14.65 -56.86 -10.16
N GLY A 193 13.78 -57.71 -9.59
CA GLY A 193 14.12 -59.05 -9.10
C GLY A 193 13.79 -59.27 -7.61
N GLY A 194 12.91 -60.19 -7.21
CA GLY A 194 12.18 -61.19 -7.98
C GLY A 194 11.42 -62.18 -7.06
N ALA A 195 10.52 -62.94 -7.71
CA ALA A 195 9.97 -64.28 -7.41
C ALA A 195 9.33 -64.54 -6.03
N ALA A 196 8.32 -65.40 -5.82
CA ALA A 196 7.37 -66.27 -6.52
C ALA A 196 6.49 -66.83 -5.37
N ASP A 197 5.29 -67.44 -5.46
CA ASP A 197 4.71 -68.36 -6.43
C ASP A 197 3.23 -68.62 -6.00
N GLY A 198 2.39 -69.09 -6.95
CA GLY A 198 1.29 -70.03 -6.63
C GLY A 198 -0.13 -69.48 -6.48
N GLY A 199 -0.90 -69.46 -7.57
CA GLY A 199 -2.37 -69.44 -7.54
C GLY A 199 -2.97 -70.86 -7.38
N THR A 200 -4.11 -71.03 -6.70
CA THR A 200 -5.48 -71.20 -7.28
C THR A 200 -6.03 -72.60 -6.85
N PRO A 201 -7.33 -72.94 -6.89
CA PRO A 201 -8.58 -72.26 -6.48
C PRO A 201 -9.42 -73.10 -5.47
N CYS A 202 -10.50 -72.52 -4.92
CA CYS A 202 -11.86 -73.10 -4.83
C CYS A 202 -12.85 -72.06 -4.31
#